data_AF-A0A974UBX2-F1
#
_entry.id   AF-A0A974UBX2-F1
#
_cell.length_a   1.000
_cell.length_b   1.000
_cell.length_c   1.000
_cell.angle_alpha   90.00
_cell.angle_beta   90.00
_cell.angle_gamma   90.00
#
_symmetry.space_group_name_H-M   'P 1'
#
loop_
_entity.id
_entity.type
_entity.pdbx_description
1 polymer ?
#
loop_
_entity_poly.entity_id
_entity_poly.type
_entity_poly.pdbx_seq_one_letter_code
_entity_poly.pdbx_strand_id
1 'polypeptide(L)'
;MEIPLNPGSFEDEIICYNNPEFGFDTVLIFEEDDAIIDWGHGQEVTDKSTLAIGNHFQYPVSVGYIYLTVYNDLSAYYPEIILDLQDLVLLNFGTTGTRMSNLFYYSKSIRTQFTNLLKEHQGVCGIFNMEERGEVFWLNGKPIHGFIDDVWLSPDEIKLKLSHK
;
A
#
# COMPACT_ATOMS: atom_id res chain seq x y z
N MET A 1 11.12 8.05 0.94
CA MET A 1 10.34 7.61 2.13
C MET A 1 11.07 6.46 2.79
N GLU A 2 11.27 6.49 4.11
CA GLU A 2 11.83 5.36 4.87
C GLU A 2 10.66 4.60 5.54
N ILE A 3 10.57 3.29 5.33
CA ILE A 3 9.54 2.44 5.92
C ILE A 3 10.20 1.62 7.04
N PRO A 4 9.84 1.82 8.31
CA PRO A 4 10.38 1.02 9.41
C PRO A 4 9.79 -0.39 9.36
N LEU A 5 10.53 -1.34 8.80
CA LEU A 5 10.11 -2.74 8.71
C LEU A 5 10.47 -3.49 9.98
N ASN A 6 9.47 -4.04 10.66
CA ASN A 6 9.68 -5.16 11.57
C ASN A 6 9.37 -6.45 10.80
N PRO A 7 10.17 -7.52 10.97
CA PRO A 7 9.73 -8.82 10.51
C PRO A 7 8.38 -9.11 11.19
N GLY A 8 7.34 -9.42 10.39
CA GLY A 8 6.05 -9.86 10.91
C GLY A 8 6.24 -11.06 11.85
N SER A 9 5.19 -11.48 12.58
CA SER A 9 5.08 -12.53 13.63
C SER A 9 5.83 -13.88 13.43
N PHE A 10 7.09 -13.83 13.03
CA PHE A 10 7.98 -14.85 12.52
C PHE A 10 9.28 -14.71 13.33
N GLU A 11 9.16 -14.63 14.66
CA GLU A 11 10.33 -14.45 15.53
C GLU A 11 11.34 -15.62 15.43
N ASP A 12 10.99 -16.72 14.74
CA ASP A 12 11.83 -17.92 14.59
C ASP A 12 11.99 -18.47 13.13
N GLU A 13 11.47 -17.81 12.09
CA GLU A 13 11.60 -18.34 10.71
C GLU A 13 12.87 -17.84 10.00
N ILE A 14 13.68 -18.78 9.49
CA ILE A 14 14.80 -18.47 8.62
C ILE A 14 14.24 -18.00 7.28
N ILE A 15 14.30 -16.68 7.07
CA ILE A 15 13.95 -16.06 5.80
C ILE A 15 14.94 -16.52 4.73
N CYS A 16 14.48 -17.32 3.77
CA CYS A 16 15.28 -17.75 2.64
C CYS A 16 15.01 -16.84 1.44
N TYR A 17 16.05 -16.50 0.67
CA TYR A 17 15.93 -15.55 -0.46
C TYR A 17 14.98 -16.02 -1.56
N ASN A 18 14.70 -17.32 -1.62
CA ASN A 18 13.81 -17.98 -2.57
C ASN A 18 12.42 -18.25 -1.99
N ASN A 19 12.08 -17.70 -0.83
CA ASN A 19 10.71 -17.76 -0.34
C ASN A 19 9.80 -17.01 -1.33
N PRO A 20 8.61 -17.57 -1.63
CA PRO A 20 7.68 -16.96 -2.60
C PRO A 20 7.10 -15.64 -2.08
N GLU A 21 7.04 -15.45 -0.75
CA GLU A 21 6.59 -14.22 -0.11
C GLU A 21 7.37 -13.90 1.18
N PHE A 22 7.32 -12.63 1.57
CA PHE A 22 7.86 -12.10 2.83
C PHE A 22 6.82 -11.21 3.50
N GLY A 23 6.55 -11.42 4.79
CA GLY A 23 5.63 -10.62 5.57
C GLY A 23 6.35 -9.70 6.54
N PHE A 24 5.94 -8.43 6.55
CA PHE A 24 6.42 -7.41 7.49
C PHE A 24 5.24 -6.72 8.16
N ASP A 25 5.38 -6.39 9.44
CA ASP A 25 4.55 -5.39 10.09
C ASP A 25 5.30 -4.05 10.09
N THR A 26 4.59 -2.99 9.71
CA THR A 26 5.14 -1.64 9.71
C THR A 26 4.08 -0.66 10.19
N VAL A 27 4.54 0.48 10.68
CA VAL A 27 3.69 1.65 10.89
C VAL A 27 4.01 2.67 9.82
N LEU A 28 3.02 3.11 9.06
CA LEU A 28 3.19 4.23 8.12
C LEU A 28 2.77 5.53 8.78
N ILE A 29 3.52 6.57 8.45
CA ILE A 29 3.42 7.90 9.03
C ILE A 29 3.03 8.86 7.91
N PHE A 30 1.89 9.53 8.07
CA PHE A 30 1.32 10.41 7.04
C PHE A 30 1.16 11.84 7.54
N GLU A 31 1.18 12.79 6.60
CA GLU A 31 0.77 14.17 6.86
C GLU A 31 -0.73 14.20 7.20
N GLU A 32 -1.13 15.07 8.11
CA GLU A 32 -2.52 15.21 8.54
C GLU A 32 -3.42 15.68 7.38
N ASP A 33 -4.57 15.02 7.20
CA ASP A 33 -5.65 15.45 6.30
C ASP A 33 -7.02 15.13 6.91
N ASP A 34 -8.09 15.62 6.27
CA ASP A 34 -9.46 15.47 6.77
C ASP A 34 -9.84 14.00 7.08
N ALA A 35 -9.37 13.04 6.27
CA ALA A 35 -9.67 11.62 6.48
C ALA A 35 -8.88 11.03 7.64
N ILE A 36 -7.62 11.43 7.80
CA ILE A 36 -6.76 11.04 8.93
C ILE A 36 -7.31 11.61 10.25
N ILE A 37 -7.78 12.85 10.23
CA ILE A 37 -8.43 13.52 11.38
C ILE A 37 -9.71 12.78 11.77
N ASP A 38 -10.60 12.51 10.79
CA ASP A 38 -11.84 11.76 11.01
C ASP A 38 -11.58 10.34 11.56
N TRP A 39 -10.59 9.66 11.00
CA TRP A 39 -10.17 8.35 11.49
C TRP A 39 -9.71 8.41 12.96
N GLY A 40 -8.85 9.37 13.30
CA GLY A 40 -8.33 9.56 14.65
C GLY A 40 -9.42 9.88 15.68
N HIS A 41 -10.40 10.72 15.32
CA HIS A 41 -11.51 11.08 16.20
C HIS A 41 -12.38 9.89 16.59
N GLY A 42 -12.59 8.93 15.68
CA GLY A 42 -13.42 7.77 15.96
C GLY A 42 -12.68 6.57 16.58
N GLN A 43 -11.41 6.71 16.96
CA GLN A 43 -10.58 5.63 17.51
C GLN A 43 -10.14 5.89 18.97
N GLU A 44 -10.54 7.00 19.59
CA GLU A 44 -10.00 7.44 20.90
C GLU A 44 -8.46 7.34 20.96
N VAL A 45 -7.77 7.58 19.83
CA VAL A 45 -6.31 7.37 19.73
C VAL A 45 -5.62 8.35 20.67
N THR A 46 -5.22 7.87 21.84
CA THR A 46 -4.42 8.61 22.81
C THR A 46 -2.93 8.55 22.50
N ASP A 47 -2.52 8.10 21.31
CA ASP A 47 -1.14 8.17 20.84
C ASP A 47 -0.77 9.60 20.46
N LYS A 48 -0.68 10.44 21.48
CA LYS A 48 0.28 11.55 21.48
C LYS A 48 1.66 10.90 21.48
N SER A 49 2.17 10.58 20.30
CA SER A 49 3.62 10.50 20.12
C SER A 49 4.17 11.85 20.58
N THR A 50 4.74 11.85 21.79
CA THR A 50 5.29 13.03 22.45
C THR A 50 6.63 13.37 21.78
N LEU A 51 6.59 13.75 20.51
CA LEU A 51 7.75 14.38 19.86
C LEU A 51 7.81 15.82 20.34
N ALA A 52 8.99 16.18 20.84
CA ALA A 52 9.27 17.34 21.66
C ALA A 52 8.68 18.65 21.11
N ILE A 53 8.10 19.41 22.03
CA ILE A 53 7.59 20.78 21.85
C ILE A 53 8.67 21.65 21.22
N GLY A 54 8.35 22.22 20.06
CA GLY A 54 9.12 23.34 19.51
C GLY A 54 9.41 23.24 18.03
N ASN A 55 8.39 23.11 17.18
CA ASN A 55 8.31 23.78 15.89
C ASN A 55 6.91 23.57 15.31
N HIS A 56 6.38 24.59 14.65
CA HIS A 56 5.07 24.60 13.99
C HIS A 56 5.04 23.69 12.75
N PHE A 57 5.19 22.37 12.94
CA PHE A 57 4.84 21.37 11.95
C PHE A 57 3.67 20.56 12.50
N GLN A 58 2.58 20.48 11.72
CA GLN A 58 1.46 19.57 11.93
C GLN A 58 2.02 18.17 12.23
N TYR A 59 1.62 17.61 13.36
CA TYR A 59 2.18 16.35 13.85
C TYR A 59 1.79 15.22 12.91
N PRO A 60 2.73 14.45 12.35
CA PRO A 60 2.37 13.36 11.48
C PRO A 60 1.67 12.25 12.31
N VAL A 61 0.59 11.70 11.77
CA VAL A 61 -0.29 10.77 12.49
C VAL A 61 0.05 9.34 12.11
N SER A 62 0.25 8.49 13.12
CA SER A 62 0.34 7.04 12.94
C SER A 62 -1.04 6.47 12.66
N VAL A 63 -1.19 5.76 11.55
CA VAL A 63 -2.46 5.15 11.12
C VAL A 63 -2.62 3.72 11.68
N GLY A 64 -1.75 3.30 12.60
CA GLY A 64 -1.72 1.95 13.15
C GLY A 64 -0.89 0.99 12.29
N TYR A 65 -0.98 -0.31 12.61
CA TYR A 65 -0.18 -1.34 11.94
C TYR A 65 -0.70 -1.62 10.53
N ILE A 66 0.25 -1.71 9.61
CA ILE A 66 0.06 -2.07 8.21
C ILE A 66 0.88 -3.33 7.96
N TYR A 67 0.27 -4.30 7.30
CA TYR A 67 0.91 -5.55 6.93
C TYR A 67 1.43 -5.41 5.50
N LEU A 68 2.74 -5.42 5.34
CA LEU A 68 3.37 -5.43 4.03
C LEU A 68 3.69 -6.88 3.65
N THR A 69 3.08 -7.37 2.58
CA THR A 69 3.48 -8.61 1.92
C THR A 69 4.26 -8.29 0.66
N VAL A 70 5.48 -8.83 0.56
CA VAL A 70 6.32 -8.76 -0.63
C VAL A 70 6.24 -10.10 -1.34
N TYR A 71 5.73 -10.13 -2.57
CA TYR A 71 5.69 -11.35 -3.38
C TYR A 71 6.88 -11.38 -4.35
N ASN A 72 7.68 -12.45 -4.25
CA ASN A 72 8.74 -12.77 -5.21
C ASN A 72 8.27 -13.78 -6.27
N ASP A 73 7.29 -14.62 -5.93
CA ASP A 73 6.68 -15.58 -6.84
C ASP A 73 5.17 -15.68 -6.60
N LEU A 74 4.39 -14.97 -7.42
CA LEU A 74 2.93 -15.00 -7.37
C LEU A 74 2.36 -16.35 -7.82
N SER A 75 3.08 -17.10 -8.67
CA SER A 75 2.59 -18.36 -9.23
C SER A 75 2.43 -19.45 -8.16
N ALA A 76 3.16 -19.33 -7.04
CA ALA A 76 3.03 -20.19 -5.88
C ALA A 76 1.64 -20.09 -5.20
N TYR A 77 0.98 -18.94 -5.30
CA TYR A 77 -0.32 -18.66 -4.66
C TYR A 77 -1.47 -18.60 -5.65
N TYR A 78 -1.19 -18.12 -6.86
CA TYR A 78 -2.16 -17.93 -7.94
C TYR A 78 -1.57 -18.48 -9.23
N PRO A 79 -1.58 -19.81 -9.44
CA PRO A 79 -0.97 -20.44 -10.61
C PRO A 79 -1.61 -20.02 -11.95
N GLU A 80 -2.82 -19.47 -11.90
CA GLU A 80 -3.52 -18.86 -13.04
C GLU A 80 -2.99 -17.46 -13.40
N ILE A 81 -2.30 -16.79 -12.48
CA ILE A 81 -1.67 -15.48 -12.74
C ILE A 81 -0.35 -15.73 -13.47
N ILE A 82 -0.36 -15.46 -14.77
CA ILE A 82 0.82 -15.54 -15.65
C ILE A 82 1.62 -14.22 -15.55
N LEU A 83 1.69 -13.63 -14.37
CA LEU A 83 2.50 -12.44 -14.16
C LEU A 83 3.95 -12.88 -14.00
N ASP A 84 4.73 -12.73 -15.06
CA ASP A 84 6.18 -12.93 -14.98
C ASP A 84 6.78 -11.79 -14.14
N LEU A 85 7.02 -12.09 -12.86
CA LEU A 85 7.63 -11.17 -11.90
C LEU A 85 9.16 -11.09 -12.05
N GLN A 86 9.80 -11.71 -13.05
CA GLN A 86 11.27 -11.78 -13.11
C GLN A 86 11.99 -10.43 -12.92
N ASP A 87 11.37 -9.33 -13.37
CA ASP A 87 11.89 -7.97 -13.20
C ASP A 87 11.02 -7.08 -12.29
N LEU A 88 9.98 -7.63 -11.66
CA LEU A 88 8.99 -6.90 -10.87
C LEU A 88 8.85 -7.49 -9.47
N VAL A 89 8.67 -6.61 -8.48
CA VAL A 89 8.28 -7.01 -7.14
C VAL A 89 6.88 -6.47 -6.86
N LEU A 90 5.99 -7.33 -6.36
CA LEU A 90 4.67 -6.89 -5.91
C LEU A 90 4.73 -6.58 -4.40
N LEU A 91 4.40 -5.34 -4.07
CA LEU A 91 4.23 -4.87 -2.70
C LEU A 91 2.74 -4.74 -2.40
N ASN A 92 2.23 -5.57 -1.49
CA ASN A 92 0.83 -5.52 -1.04
C ASN A 92 0.77 -4.94 0.37
N PHE A 93 0.14 -3.78 0.50
CA PHE A 93 -0.07 -3.10 1.79
C PHE A 93 -1.48 -3.42 2.29
N GLY A 94 -1.57 -4.37 3.20
CA GLY A 94 -2.81 -4.80 3.86
C GLY A 94 -3.11 -4.00 5.13
N THR A 95 -4.39 -3.78 5.38
CA THR A 95 -4.89 -3.13 6.59
C THR A 95 -5.98 -3.97 7.24
N THR A 96 -6.13 -3.87 8.56
CA THR A 96 -7.22 -4.57 9.26
C THR A 96 -8.45 -3.67 9.38
N GLY A 97 -9.55 -4.11 8.76
CA GLY A 97 -10.88 -3.56 8.97
C GLY A 97 -11.28 -2.44 8.02
N THR A 98 -12.58 -2.40 7.70
CA THR A 98 -13.20 -1.52 6.69
C THR A 98 -12.94 -0.02 6.91
N ARG A 99 -12.76 0.43 8.17
CA ARG A 99 -12.44 1.84 8.46
C ARG A 99 -11.05 2.23 7.98
N MET A 100 -10.08 1.32 8.03
CA MET A 100 -8.73 1.59 7.55
C MET A 100 -8.68 1.54 6.02
N SER A 101 -9.42 0.61 5.39
CA SER A 101 -9.64 0.61 3.93
C SER A 101 -10.22 1.96 3.44
N ASN A 102 -11.24 2.47 4.14
CA ASN A 102 -11.83 3.78 3.81
C ASN A 102 -10.84 4.93 3.99
N LEU A 103 -10.04 4.91 5.05
CA LEU A 103 -9.00 5.91 5.26
C LEU A 103 -8.01 5.96 4.09
N PHE A 104 -7.52 4.80 3.64
CA PHE A 104 -6.62 4.71 2.49
C PHE A 104 -7.26 5.23 1.21
N TYR A 105 -8.56 5.00 1.03
CA TYR A 105 -9.29 5.48 -0.13
C TYR A 105 -9.47 7.01 -0.13
N TYR A 106 -9.84 7.61 1.01
CA TYR A 106 -10.20 9.03 1.11
C TYR A 106 -9.04 9.97 1.48
N SER A 107 -7.98 9.46 2.10
CA SER A 107 -6.84 10.29 2.50
C SER A 107 -6.02 10.74 1.30
N LYS A 108 -5.91 12.06 1.13
CA LYS A 108 -5.05 12.69 0.11
C LYS A 108 -3.57 12.49 0.46
N SER A 109 -3.22 12.53 1.74
CA SER A 109 -1.85 12.33 2.20
C SER A 109 -1.36 10.92 1.89
N ILE A 110 -2.18 9.90 2.16
CA ILE A 110 -1.88 8.50 1.82
C ILE A 110 -1.72 8.35 0.30
N ARG A 111 -2.69 8.83 -0.48
CA ARG A 111 -2.64 8.75 -1.94
C ARG A 111 -1.40 9.42 -2.53
N THR A 112 -1.07 10.60 -2.01
CA THR A 112 0.13 11.36 -2.42
C THR A 112 1.39 10.58 -2.14
N GLN A 113 1.53 10.00 -0.94
CA GLN A 113 2.71 9.22 -0.58
C GLN A 113 2.90 8.00 -1.49
N PHE A 114 1.87 7.19 -1.73
CA PHE A 114 1.99 6.03 -2.62
C PHE A 114 2.24 6.43 -4.08
N THR A 115 1.67 7.54 -4.53
CA THR A 115 1.97 8.10 -5.86
C THR A 115 3.43 8.54 -5.97
N ASN A 116 3.96 9.20 -4.94
CA ASN A 116 5.35 9.62 -4.88
C ASN A 116 6.30 8.42 -4.84
N LEU A 117 5.96 7.37 -4.08
CA LEU A 117 6.73 6.12 -4.05
C LEU A 117 6.86 5.51 -5.46
N LEU A 118 5.74 5.38 -6.18
CA LEU A 118 5.76 4.85 -7.56
C LEU A 118 6.54 5.77 -8.51
N LYS A 119 6.43 7.09 -8.34
CA LYS A 119 7.18 8.05 -9.16
C LYS A 119 8.69 7.98 -8.91
N GLU A 120 9.11 7.92 -7.65
CA GLU A 120 10.52 7.90 -7.24
C GLU A 120 11.22 6.60 -7.63
N HIS A 121 10.50 5.47 -7.56
CA HIS A 121 11.05 4.14 -7.78
C HIS A 121 10.65 3.52 -9.13
N GLN A 122 10.22 4.33 -10.10
CA GLN A 122 9.83 3.88 -11.44
C GLN A 122 8.79 2.75 -11.42
N GLY A 123 7.84 2.84 -10.49
CA GLY A 123 6.77 1.88 -10.31
C GLY A 123 5.96 1.67 -11.59
N VAL A 124 5.66 0.40 -11.89
CA VAL A 124 4.97 0.01 -13.12
C VAL A 124 3.46 0.18 -12.99
N CYS A 125 2.89 -0.18 -11.85
CA CYS A 125 1.45 -0.13 -11.61
C CYS A 125 1.15 0.19 -10.14
N GLY A 126 0.08 0.95 -9.91
CA GLY A 126 -0.46 1.25 -8.59
C GLY A 126 -1.97 1.08 -8.58
N ILE A 127 -2.46 0.25 -7.66
CA ILE A 127 -3.88 -0.10 -7.52
C ILE A 127 -4.30 0.11 -6.06
N PHE A 128 -5.37 0.86 -5.84
CA PHE A 128 -6.09 0.86 -4.56
C PHE A 128 -7.18 -0.22 -4.60
N ASN A 129 -7.00 -1.27 -3.80
CA ASN A 129 -7.98 -2.32 -3.65
C ASN A 129 -9.11 -1.85 -2.71
N MET A 130 -10.34 -1.78 -3.23
CA MET A 130 -11.54 -1.41 -2.47
C MET A 130 -12.47 -2.61 -2.22
N GLU A 131 -11.91 -3.82 -2.11
CA GLU A 131 -12.61 -5.10 -1.92
C GLU A 131 -13.44 -5.55 -3.13
N GLU A 132 -14.38 -4.72 -3.60
CA GLU A 132 -15.25 -5.04 -4.74
C GLU A 132 -14.62 -4.72 -6.11
N ARG A 133 -13.64 -3.81 -6.13
CA ARG A 133 -12.96 -3.33 -7.34
C ARG A 133 -11.64 -2.66 -7.00
N GLY A 134 -10.76 -2.56 -7.99
CA GLY A 134 -9.51 -1.79 -7.91
C GLY A 134 -9.64 -0.44 -8.61
N GLU A 135 -9.15 0.63 -7.97
CA GLU A 135 -8.83 1.87 -8.68
C GLU A 135 -7.37 1.84 -9.09
N VAL A 136 -7.12 1.88 -10.40
CA VAL A 136 -5.78 2.04 -10.95
C VAL A 136 -5.48 3.53 -10.98
N PHE A 137 -4.51 3.95 -10.17
CA PHE A 137 -4.10 5.35 -10.04
C PHE A 137 -2.75 5.63 -10.71
N TRP A 138 -2.02 4.58 -11.09
CA TRP A 138 -0.71 4.67 -11.73
C TRP A 138 -0.50 3.51 -12.69
N LEU A 139 -0.01 3.79 -13.90
CA LEU A 139 0.32 2.78 -14.89
C LEU A 139 1.41 3.26 -15.85
N ASN A 140 2.43 2.43 -16.07
CA ASN A 140 3.53 2.68 -17.01
C ASN A 140 4.17 4.06 -16.83
N GLY A 141 4.50 4.40 -15.57
CA GLY A 141 5.19 5.63 -15.20
C GLY A 141 4.34 6.90 -15.23
N LYS A 142 3.01 6.78 -15.31
CA LYS A 142 2.11 7.93 -15.40
C LYS A 142 0.90 7.78 -14.47
N PRO A 143 0.39 8.89 -13.90
CA PRO A 143 -0.87 8.88 -13.18
C PRO A 143 -2.01 8.63 -14.17
N ILE A 144 -2.93 7.76 -13.79
CA ILE A 144 -4.16 7.48 -14.53
C ILE A 144 -5.34 7.38 -13.56
N HIS A 145 -6.56 7.31 -14.08
CA HIS A 145 -7.73 7.02 -13.27
C HIS A 145 -8.60 6.02 -14.04
N GLY A 146 -8.72 4.81 -13.49
CA GLY A 146 -9.50 3.74 -14.09
C GLY A 146 -9.92 2.72 -13.06
N PHE A 147 -10.99 1.98 -13.34
CA PHE A 147 -11.49 0.93 -12.46
C PHE A 147 -11.43 -0.43 -13.15
N ILE A 148 -10.95 -1.42 -12.40
CA ILE A 148 -10.87 -2.83 -12.77
C ILE A 148 -11.60 -3.67 -11.72
N ASP A 149 -12.23 -4.75 -12.13
CA ASP A 149 -12.98 -5.64 -11.22
C ASP A 149 -12.07 -6.68 -10.54
N ASP A 150 -10.89 -6.92 -11.13
CA ASP A 150 -9.90 -7.86 -10.62
C ASP A 150 -8.58 -7.12 -10.40
N VAL A 151 -8.13 -7.06 -9.15
CA VAL A 151 -6.91 -6.36 -8.71
C VAL A 151 -5.63 -7.15 -8.99
N TRP A 152 -5.76 -8.41 -9.41
CA TRP A 152 -4.64 -9.31 -9.65
C TRP A 152 -4.22 -9.36 -11.12
N LEU A 153 -4.83 -8.54 -11.97
CA LEU A 153 -4.45 -8.40 -13.38
C LEU A 153 -3.05 -7.83 -13.53
N SER A 154 -2.34 -8.31 -14.55
CA SER A 154 -1.05 -7.75 -14.95
C SER A 154 -1.17 -6.30 -15.42
N PRO A 155 -0.08 -5.51 -15.35
CA PRO A 155 -0.06 -4.16 -15.92
C PRO A 155 -0.48 -4.11 -17.40
N ASP A 156 -0.14 -5.13 -18.18
CA ASP A 156 -0.54 -5.23 -19.59
C ASP A 156 -2.03 -5.54 -19.77
N GLU A 157 -2.60 -6.45 -18.96
CA GLU A 157 -4.05 -6.71 -18.97
C GLU A 157 -4.85 -5.49 -18.52
N ILE A 158 -4.37 -4.77 -17.50
CA ILE A 158 -4.95 -3.51 -17.05
C ILE A 158 -4.94 -2.48 -18.18
N LYS A 159 -3.78 -2.32 -18.84
CA LYS A 159 -3.65 -1.41 -19.99
C LYS A 159 -4.65 -1.75 -21.09
N LEU A 160 -4.79 -3.03 -21.43
CA LEU A 160 -5.77 -3.48 -22.42
C LEU A 160 -7.20 -3.13 -21.97
N LYS A 161 -7.60 -3.48 -20.74
CA LYS A 161 -8.94 -3.19 -20.21
C LYS A 161 -9.25 -1.68 -20.19
N LEU A 162 -8.30 -0.84 -19.82
CA LEU A 162 -8.49 0.60 -19.73
C LEU A 162 -8.40 1.32 -21.08
N SER A 163 -7.76 0.73 -22.08
CA SER A 163 -7.70 1.29 -23.44
C SER A 163 -8.98 1.13 -24.26
N HIS A 164 -9.90 0.27 -23.81
CA HIS A 164 -11.16 -0.04 -24.47
C HIS A 164 -12.39 0.61 -23.81
N LYS A 165 -12.18 1.52 -22.84
CA LYS A 165 -13.21 2.37 -22.23
C LYS A 165 -13.08 3.79 -22.75
#